data_AF-A0A6P4E5K7-F1
#
_entry.id   AF-A0A6P4E5K7-F1
#
_cell.length_a   1.000
_cell.length_b   1.000
_cell.length_c   1.000
_cell.angle_alpha   90.00
_cell.angle_beta   90.00
_cell.angle_gamma   90.00
#
_symmetry.space_group_name_H-M   'P 1'
#
loop_
_entity.id
_entity.type
_entity.pdbx_description
1 polymer ?
#
loop_
_entity_poly.entity_id
_entity_poly.type
_entity_poly.pdbx_seq_one_letter_code
_entity_poly.pdbx_strand_id
1 'polypeptide(L)'
;MDLLDNKLYMCTQCFQRCLWTDLSEKEHRCSNCRLQPKECAICGKKFEPRNKSHSYCKRCDFYIQKHAVVKPPPIQKSPEGQPYGEQTREGSSITERWREIRAASGIDDDLSMSD
;
A
#
# COMPACT_ATOMS: atom_id res chain seq x y z
N MET A 1 19.11 11.20 -46.50
CA MET A 1 18.88 10.12 -45.52
C MET A 1 19.61 10.53 -44.27
N ASP A 2 18.86 10.87 -43.24
CA ASP A 2 19.36 11.49 -42.01
C ASP A 2 20.47 10.65 -41.39
N LEU A 3 21.57 11.32 -41.03
CA LEU A 3 22.58 10.72 -40.16
C LEU A 3 21.87 10.38 -38.85
N LEU A 4 21.62 9.08 -38.64
CA LEU A 4 21.23 8.55 -37.33
C LEU A 4 22.11 9.23 -36.28
N ASP A 5 21.47 9.99 -35.40
CA ASP A 5 22.05 10.39 -34.13
C ASP A 5 22.48 9.10 -33.42
N ASN A 6 23.72 8.66 -33.65
CA ASN A 6 24.38 7.55 -32.97
C ASN A 6 24.73 7.96 -31.53
N LYS A 7 23.85 8.73 -30.89
CA LYS A 7 23.96 9.10 -29.51
C LYS A 7 23.67 7.85 -28.69
N LEU A 8 24.71 7.34 -28.05
CA LEU A 8 24.58 6.23 -27.14
C LEU A 8 24.05 6.72 -25.79
N TYR A 9 23.15 5.93 -25.23
CA TYR A 9 22.55 6.15 -23.92
C TYR A 9 23.03 5.08 -22.95
N MET A 10 22.98 5.38 -21.66
CA MET A 10 23.53 4.52 -20.63
C MET A 10 22.43 3.71 -19.94
N CYS A 11 22.61 2.39 -19.91
CA CYS A 11 21.73 1.51 -19.14
C CYS A 11 21.79 1.84 -17.64
N THR A 12 20.64 1.97 -16.99
CA THR A 12 20.55 2.31 -15.55
C THR A 12 21.03 1.19 -14.63
N GLN A 13 21.18 -0.03 -15.12
CA GLN A 13 21.55 -1.20 -14.31
C GLN A 13 23.01 -1.63 -14.50
N CYS A 14 23.49 -1.74 -15.74
CA CYS A 14 24.87 -2.19 -16.04
C CYS A 14 25.78 -1.07 -16.54
N PHE A 15 25.26 0.15 -16.70
CA PHE A 15 26.00 1.32 -17.18
C PHE A 15 26.64 1.19 -18.56
N GLN A 16 26.28 0.15 -19.32
CA GLN A 16 26.74 0.00 -20.69
C GLN A 16 26.04 0.99 -21.64
N ARG A 17 26.80 1.46 -22.62
CA ARG A 17 26.33 2.35 -23.68
C ARG A 17 25.59 1.53 -24.75
N CYS A 18 24.37 1.93 -25.08
CA CYS A 18 23.51 1.25 -26.04
C CYS A 18 22.65 2.28 -26.78
N LEU A 19 22.04 1.88 -27.90
CA LEU A 19 21.13 2.76 -28.64
C LEU A 19 19.85 2.98 -27.83
N TRP A 20 19.18 4.12 -28.06
CA TRP A 20 17.89 4.40 -27.43
C TRP A 20 16.86 3.30 -27.69
N THR A 21 16.87 2.72 -28.90
CA THR A 21 15.98 1.63 -29.32
C THR A 21 16.18 0.33 -28.52
N ASP A 22 17.36 0.15 -27.92
CA ASP A 22 17.68 -1.05 -27.13
C ASP A 22 17.32 -0.89 -25.64
N LEU A 23 17.02 0.34 -25.23
CA LEU A 23 16.63 0.66 -23.86
C LEU A 23 15.12 0.51 -23.67
N SER A 24 14.73 -0.07 -22.54
CA SER A 24 13.33 -0.05 -22.11
C SER A 24 12.85 1.40 -21.93
N GLU A 25 11.66 1.73 -22.45
CA GLU A 25 11.08 3.08 -22.32
C GLU A 25 10.84 3.50 -20.86
N LYS A 26 10.54 2.56 -19.96
CA LYS A 26 10.11 2.87 -18.58
C LYS A 26 11.24 2.87 -17.55
N GLU A 27 12.25 2.02 -17.73
CA GLU A 27 13.36 1.83 -16.76
C GLU A 27 14.74 2.17 -17.33
N HIS A 28 14.84 2.51 -18.62
CA HIS A 28 16.11 2.72 -19.33
C HIS A 28 17.14 1.61 -19.09
N ARG A 29 16.71 0.35 -19.23
CA ARG A 29 17.54 -0.84 -19.12
C ARG A 29 17.74 -1.47 -20.48
N CYS A 30 18.96 -1.95 -20.73
CA CYS A 30 19.27 -2.70 -21.95
C CYS A 30 18.60 -4.09 -21.93
N SER A 31 18.57 -4.75 -23.10
CA SER A 31 18.00 -6.09 -23.30
C SER A 31 18.46 -7.16 -22.31
N ASN A 32 19.71 -7.08 -21.83
CA ASN A 32 20.27 -8.03 -20.87
C ASN A 32 19.84 -7.74 -19.41
N CYS A 33 19.49 -6.49 -19.10
CA CYS A 33 19.16 -6.05 -17.74
C CYS A 33 17.67 -5.85 -17.51
N ARG A 34 16.87 -5.69 -18.57
CA ARG A 34 15.42 -5.55 -18.47
C ARG A 34 14.82 -6.81 -17.86
N LEU A 35 13.87 -6.63 -16.96
CA LEU A 35 13.14 -7.73 -16.34
C LEU A 35 11.82 -7.94 -17.08
N GLN A 36 11.30 -9.18 -17.03
CA GLN A 36 9.99 -9.45 -17.62
C GLN A 36 8.91 -8.60 -16.93
N PRO A 37 7.96 -8.03 -17.70
CA PRO A 37 6.85 -7.28 -17.12
C PRO A 37 6.02 -8.16 -16.18
N LYS A 38 5.61 -7.59 -15.05
CA LYS A 38 4.72 -8.22 -14.06
C LYS A 38 3.44 -7.44 -13.92
N GLU A 39 2.42 -8.08 -13.38
CA GLU A 39 1.17 -7.42 -13.03
C GLU A 39 1.24 -6.83 -11.62
N CYS A 40 0.78 -5.59 -11.46
CA CYS A 40 0.75 -4.92 -10.16
C CYS A 40 -0.36 -5.51 -9.28
N ALA A 41 -0.02 -5.98 -8.09
CA ALA A 41 -0.98 -6.59 -7.16
C ALA A 41 -2.08 -5.62 -6.65
N ILE A 42 -1.89 -4.30 -6.76
CA ILE A 42 -2.86 -3.30 -6.30
C ILE A 42 -3.79 -2.83 -7.42
N CYS A 43 -3.27 -2.64 -8.64
CA CYS A 43 -4.03 -2.01 -9.72
C CYS A 43 -4.13 -2.84 -11.00
N GLY A 44 -3.59 -4.06 -11.03
CA GLY A 44 -3.66 -4.97 -12.19
C GLY A 44 -2.87 -4.51 -13.42
N LYS A 45 -2.16 -3.37 -13.36
CA LYS A 45 -1.41 -2.85 -14.50
C LYS A 45 -0.09 -3.59 -14.69
N LYS A 46 0.19 -3.99 -15.93
CA LYS A 46 1.51 -4.51 -16.32
C LYS A 46 2.58 -3.43 -16.20
N PHE A 47 3.69 -3.76 -15.55
CA PHE A 47 4.82 -2.85 -15.36
C PHE A 47 6.14 -3.61 -15.44
N GLU A 48 7.21 -2.91 -15.83
CA GLU A 48 8.57 -3.44 -15.74
C GLU A 48 9.09 -3.25 -14.31
N PRO A 49 9.43 -4.31 -13.58
CA PRO A 49 9.90 -4.18 -12.21
C PRO A 49 11.36 -3.74 -12.15
N ARG A 50 11.72 -2.91 -11.16
CA ARG A 50 13.13 -2.56 -10.88
C ARG A 50 13.90 -3.75 -10.30
N ASN A 51 13.28 -4.49 -9.38
CA ASN A 51 13.88 -5.69 -8.78
C ASN A 51 12.96 -6.89 -8.95
N LYS A 52 13.53 -8.10 -8.93
CA LYS A 52 12.74 -9.34 -9.03
C LYS A 52 11.68 -9.47 -7.91
N SER A 53 11.91 -8.84 -6.76
CA SER A 53 11.01 -8.83 -5.60
C SER A 53 9.84 -7.83 -5.69
N HIS A 54 9.87 -6.86 -6.61
CA HIS A 54 8.81 -5.84 -6.66
C HIS A 54 7.50 -6.44 -7.17
N SER A 55 6.44 -6.31 -6.38
CA SER A 55 5.06 -6.72 -6.70
C SER A 55 4.16 -5.54 -7.12
N TYR A 56 4.61 -4.31 -6.92
CA TYR A 56 3.83 -3.10 -7.16
C TYR A 56 4.46 -2.21 -8.24
N CYS A 57 3.64 -1.60 -9.07
CA CYS A 57 4.10 -0.60 -10.04
C CYS A 57 4.59 0.67 -9.33
N LYS A 58 5.41 1.49 -10.00
CA LYS A 58 6.01 2.72 -9.44
C LYS A 58 5.00 3.62 -8.71
N ARG A 59 3.79 3.76 -9.27
CA ARG A 59 2.72 4.58 -8.69
C ARG A 59 2.21 4.00 -7.36
N CYS A 60 1.91 2.70 -7.34
CA CYS A 60 1.41 2.03 -6.14
C CYS A 60 2.50 1.93 -5.06
N ASP A 61 3.74 1.63 -5.45
CA ASP A 61 4.90 1.60 -4.54
C ASP A 61 5.11 2.96 -3.87
N PHE A 62 5.01 4.06 -4.63
CA PHE A 62 5.07 5.42 -4.08
C PHE A 62 3.97 5.69 -3.06
N TYR A 63 2.71 5.32 -3.34
CA TYR A 63 1.61 5.52 -2.39
C TYR A 63 1.79 4.68 -1.12
N ILE A 64 2.25 3.42 -1.25
CA ILE A 64 2.58 2.60 -0.09
C ILE A 64 3.63 3.30 0.76
N GLN A 65 4.73 3.75 0.17
CA GLN A 65 5.81 4.42 0.91
C GLN A 65 5.35 5.73 1.57
N LYS A 66 4.48 6.50 0.89
CA LYS A 66 3.91 7.74 1.45
C LYS A 66 2.99 7.48 2.64
N HIS A 67 2.23 6.40 2.64
CA HIS A 67 1.29 6.06 3.70
C HIS A 67 1.83 5.05 4.72
N ALA A 68 3.01 4.47 4.49
CA ALA A 68 3.67 3.56 5.43
C ALA A 68 4.03 4.22 6.78
N VAL A 69 4.12 5.56 6.81
CA VAL A 69 4.53 6.35 7.99
C VAL A 69 3.32 6.97 8.72
N VAL A 70 2.09 6.57 8.39
CA VAL A 70 0.94 6.93 9.26
C VAL A 70 1.09 6.12 10.56
N LYS A 71 1.90 6.64 11.50
CA LYS A 71 1.85 6.20 12.90
C LYS A 71 0.38 6.36 13.31
N PRO A 72 -0.27 5.31 13.84
CA PRO A 72 -1.56 5.51 14.48
C PRO A 72 -1.39 6.66 15.49
N PRO A 73 -2.35 7.60 15.57
CA PRO A 73 -2.25 8.72 16.48
C PRO A 73 -1.89 8.17 17.87
N PRO A 74 -0.97 8.82 18.61
CA PRO A 74 -0.60 8.37 19.93
C PRO A 74 -1.88 8.28 20.75
N ILE A 75 -2.27 7.05 21.10
CA ILE A 75 -3.34 6.82 22.05
C ILE A 75 -2.87 7.51 23.32
N GLN A 76 -3.54 8.61 23.68
CA GLN A 76 -3.31 9.28 24.95
C GLN A 76 -3.60 8.24 26.02
N LYS A 77 -2.54 7.70 26.64
CA LYS A 77 -2.69 7.01 27.91
C LYS A 77 -3.15 8.10 28.88
N SER A 78 -4.44 8.10 29.20
CA SER A 78 -4.97 8.92 30.29
C SER A 78 -4.07 8.70 31.51
N PRO A 79 -3.76 9.75 32.30
CA PRO A 79 -2.87 9.63 33.43
C PRO A 79 -3.46 8.63 34.42
N GLU A 80 -2.71 7.55 34.66
CA GLU A 80 -2.98 6.63 35.75
C GLU A 80 -2.76 7.37 37.07
N GLY A 81 -3.82 7.45 37.89
CA GLY A 81 -3.69 7.75 39.31
C GLY A 81 -4.80 8.61 39.89
N GLN A 82 -5.95 8.00 40.22
CA GLN A 82 -6.63 8.29 41.49
C GLN A 82 -7.48 7.08 41.93
N PRO A 83 -7.50 6.76 43.24
CA PRO A 83 -7.89 5.44 43.74
C PRO A 83 -9.38 5.39 44.09
N TYR A 84 -10.12 4.46 43.51
CA TYR A 84 -11.27 3.80 44.14
C TYR A 84 -11.71 2.59 43.31
N GLY A 85 -11.95 1.48 44.00
CA GLY A 85 -12.73 0.35 43.48
C GLY A 85 -11.95 -0.66 42.65
N GLU A 86 -11.36 -1.64 43.34
CA GLU A 86 -11.18 -2.97 42.81
C GLU A 86 -12.56 -3.54 42.45
N GLN A 87 -12.98 -3.33 41.20
CA GLN A 87 -14.05 -4.11 40.59
C GLN A 87 -13.40 -4.97 39.52
N THR A 88 -13.24 -6.25 39.86
CA THR A 88 -13.09 -7.34 38.92
C THR A 88 -14.12 -7.14 37.81
N ARG A 89 -13.66 -6.63 36.66
CA ARG A 89 -14.51 -6.39 35.51
C ARG A 89 -14.75 -7.75 34.86
N GLU A 90 -15.68 -8.51 35.43
CA GLU A 90 -16.26 -9.68 34.80
C GLU A 90 -16.60 -9.31 33.37
N GLY A 91 -15.97 -10.01 32.43
CA GLY A 91 -16.02 -9.66 31.03
C GLY A 91 -17.45 -9.82 30.52
N SER A 92 -18.17 -8.70 30.38
CA SER A 92 -19.37 -8.67 29.55
C SER A 92 -19.04 -9.28 28.20
N SER A 93 -19.82 -10.29 27.83
CA SER A 93 -19.67 -11.00 26.57
C SER A 93 -19.61 -9.99 25.43
N ILE A 94 -18.89 -10.34 24.37
CA ILE A 94 -18.80 -9.51 23.16
C ILE A 94 -20.20 -9.08 22.67
N THR A 95 -21.20 -9.95 22.83
CA THR A 95 -22.61 -9.69 22.46
C THR A 95 -23.28 -8.63 23.32
N GLU A 96 -22.95 -8.57 24.61
CA GLU A 96 -23.50 -7.59 25.55
C GLU A 96 -22.91 -6.21 25.28
N ARG A 97 -21.59 -6.16 25.06
CA ARG A 97 -20.91 -4.94 24.67
C ARG A 97 -21.38 -4.38 23.33
N TRP A 98 -21.70 -5.25 22.37
CA TRP A 98 -22.31 -4.83 21.10
C TRP A 98 -23.70 -4.25 21.28
N ARG A 99 -24.50 -4.78 22.21
CA ARG A 99 -25.84 -4.27 22.53
C ARG A 99 -25.78 -2.86 23.14
N GLU A 100 -24.82 -2.61 24.03
CA GLU A 100 -24.59 -1.30 24.63
C GLU A 100 -24.22 -0.24 23.58
N ILE A 101 -23.31 -0.57 22.65
CA ILE A 101 -22.90 0.34 21.58
C ILE A 101 -24.08 0.68 20.69
N ARG A 102 -24.92 -0.32 20.35
CA ARG A 102 -26.12 -0.12 19.52
C ARG A 102 -27.11 0.82 20.19
N ALA A 103 -27.42 0.60 21.47
CA ALA A 103 -28.32 1.44 22.25
C ALA A 103 -27.81 2.88 22.40
N ALA A 104 -26.51 3.07 22.65
CA ALA A 104 -25.90 4.39 22.78
C ALA A 104 -25.84 5.16 21.45
N SER A 105 -25.76 4.44 20.33
CA SER A 105 -25.63 5.03 18.98
C SER A 105 -26.98 5.32 18.32
N GLY A 106 -28.11 4.96 18.96
CA GLY A 106 -29.45 5.14 18.40
C GLY A 106 -29.68 4.34 17.11
N ILE A 107 -28.99 3.21 16.95
CA ILE A 107 -29.15 2.33 15.79
C ILE A 107 -30.31 1.38 16.09
N ASP A 108 -31.51 1.73 15.64
CA ASP A 108 -32.65 0.83 15.61
C ASP A 108 -32.60 -0.05 14.35
N ASP A 109 -32.67 -1.37 14.52
CA ASP A 109 -32.88 -2.30 13.39
C ASP A 109 -34.35 -2.20 12.99
N ASP A 110 -34.74 -1.15 12.26
CA ASP A 110 -36.06 -1.10 11.63
C ASP A 110 -36.02 -1.89 10.31
N LEU A 111 -36.08 -3.22 10.46
CA LEU A 111 -36.48 -4.13 9.41
C LEU A 111 -37.67 -4.96 9.89
N SER A 112 -38.78 -4.27 10.12
CA SER A 112 -40.11 -4.85 10.00
C SER A 112 -40.41 -5.14 8.51
N MET A 113 -39.79 -6.20 7.97
CA MET A 113 -40.32 -6.86 6.76
C MET A 113 -41.58 -7.61 7.20
N SER A 114 -42.72 -6.92 7.13
CA SER A 114 -44.03 -7.56 7.21
C SER A 114 -44.33 -8.15 5.84
N ASP A 115 -44.61 -9.46 5.81
CA ASP A 115 -45.13 -10.20 4.64
C ASP A 115 -46.45 -9.63 4.12
#